data_AF-A0A936H141-F1
#
_entry.id   AF-A0A936H141-F1
#
_cell.length_a   1.000
_cell.length_b   1.000
_cell.length_c   1.000
_cell.angle_alpha   90.00
_cell.angle_beta   90.00
_cell.angle_gamma   90.00
#
_symmetry.space_group_name_H-M   'P 1'
#
loop_
_entity.id
_entity.type
_entity.pdbx_description
1 polymer ?
#
loop_
_entity_poly.entity_id
_entity_poly.type
_entity_poly.pdbx_seq_one_letter_code
_entity_poly.pdbx_strand_id
1 'polypeptide(L)'
;MARSPNFGRAIRIKTNQARGGVIENLYFRNIAVGQVAEAVVKVNMHYTLDGEKQVLIPAIRNIQVENVWATKSPCGIMVLEYDEAHPVEGLHIRKCRFDGVEKGHRIEHVKGLRLEKVRINGVAAKR
;
A
#
# COMPACT_ATOMS: atom_id res chain seq x y z
N MET A 1 13.08 14.19 8.94
CA MET A 1 12.81 12.74 9.00
C MET A 1 11.87 12.51 10.19
N ALA A 2 10.65 12.02 9.96
CA ALA A 2 9.73 11.76 11.07
C ALA A 2 10.26 10.57 11.90
N ARG A 3 10.64 10.83 13.16
CA ARG A 3 11.15 9.85 14.13
C ARG A 3 10.18 9.81 15.31
N SER A 4 9.08 9.08 15.16
CA SER A 4 8.28 8.64 16.30
C SER A 4 8.17 7.12 16.20
N PRO A 5 8.50 6.36 17.27
CA PRO A 5 8.50 4.90 17.28
C PRO A 5 7.11 4.27 17.04
N ASN A 6 6.05 5.10 16.98
CA ASN A 6 4.65 4.67 16.89
C ASN A 6 3.96 5.01 15.55
N PHE A 7 4.69 5.42 14.49
CA PHE A 7 4.04 5.55 13.18
C PHE A 7 3.62 4.17 12.66
N GLY A 8 2.33 3.87 12.75
CA GLY A 8 1.82 2.55 12.34
C GLY A 8 2.17 2.19 10.89
N ARG A 9 2.05 3.15 9.96
CA ARG A 9 2.24 3.00 8.49
C ARG A 9 2.62 4.35 7.88
N ALA A 10 3.38 4.36 6.78
CA ALA A 10 3.71 5.60 6.08
C ALA A 10 2.57 6.04 5.16
N ILE A 11 2.07 5.14 4.31
CA ILE A 11 0.97 5.37 3.38
C ILE A 11 -0.09 4.29 3.62
N ARG A 12 -1.32 4.70 3.95
CA ARG A 12 -2.42 3.77 4.23
C ARG A 12 -3.69 4.20 3.50
N ILE A 13 -4.18 3.33 2.62
CA ILE A 13 -5.49 3.42 1.98
C ILE A 13 -6.34 2.28 2.54
N LYS A 14 -7.54 2.60 3.06
CA LYS A 14 -8.44 1.61 3.65
C LYS A 14 -9.88 1.85 3.22
N THR A 15 -10.62 0.78 2.97
CA THR A 15 -12.07 0.81 2.70
C THR A 15 -12.67 -0.57 3.01
N ASN A 16 -13.98 -0.72 2.85
CA ASN A 16 -14.69 -1.98 3.02
C ASN A 16 -15.90 -2.09 2.10
N GLN A 17 -16.51 -3.27 2.10
CA GLN A 17 -17.66 -3.60 1.28
C GLN A 17 -18.95 -2.84 1.60
N ALA A 18 -19.11 -2.07 2.69
CA ALA A 18 -20.31 -1.23 2.84
C ALA A 18 -20.07 0.26 2.64
N ARG A 19 -18.82 0.68 2.35
CA ARG A 19 -18.56 2.06 1.97
C ARG A 19 -18.94 2.34 0.52
N GLY A 20 -18.77 1.37 -0.38
CA GLY A 20 -18.90 1.62 -1.81
C GLY A 20 -18.02 2.78 -2.30
N GLY A 21 -18.40 3.37 -3.43
CA GLY A 21 -17.72 4.53 -3.99
C GLY A 21 -16.37 4.23 -4.61
N VAL A 22 -15.58 5.28 -4.86
CA VAL A 22 -14.31 5.20 -5.58
C VAL A 22 -13.23 5.97 -4.83
N ILE A 23 -12.07 5.35 -4.66
CA ILE A 23 -10.84 5.98 -4.19
C ILE A 23 -9.89 6.04 -5.38
N GLU A 24 -9.64 7.24 -5.90
CA GLU A 24 -8.78 7.40 -7.06
C GLU A 24 -7.94 8.67 -7.07
N ASN A 25 -6.91 8.67 -7.92
CA ASN A 25 -6.04 9.81 -8.18
C ASN A 25 -5.26 10.24 -6.92
N LEU A 26 -4.62 9.28 -6.27
CA LEU A 26 -3.81 9.50 -5.07
C LEU A 26 -2.31 9.59 -5.42
N TYR A 27 -1.65 10.65 -4.97
CA TYR A 27 -0.24 10.91 -5.28
C TYR A 27 0.56 11.16 -4.01
N PHE A 28 1.51 10.27 -3.71
CA PHE A 28 2.40 10.36 -2.56
C PHE A 28 3.83 10.58 -3.05
N ARG A 29 4.46 11.67 -2.63
CA ARG A 29 5.79 12.06 -3.13
C ARG A 29 6.71 12.61 -2.05
N ASN A 30 7.99 12.28 -2.15
CA ASN A 30 9.06 12.87 -1.33
C ASN A 30 8.85 12.63 0.17
N ILE A 31 8.66 11.37 0.56
CA ILE A 31 8.37 10.97 1.93
C ILE A 31 9.54 10.19 2.51
N ALA A 32 10.02 10.58 3.69
CA ALA A 32 11.06 9.87 4.44
C ALA A 32 10.54 9.46 5.82
N VAL A 33 10.49 8.16 6.08
CA VAL A 33 9.99 7.56 7.32
C VAL A 33 11.07 6.74 8.00
N GLY A 34 11.18 6.86 9.33
CA GLY A 34 12.08 6.01 10.11
C GLY A 34 11.59 4.56 10.16
N GLN A 35 10.74 4.27 11.13
CA GLN A 35 10.17 2.95 11.37
C GLN A 35 8.67 2.98 11.14
N VAL A 36 8.13 1.92 10.53
CA VAL A 36 6.70 1.64 10.49
C VAL A 36 6.38 0.30 11.14
N ALA A 37 5.18 0.17 11.70
CA ALA A 37 4.78 -1.00 12.48
C ALA A 37 4.15 -2.14 11.65
N GLU A 38 3.80 -1.90 10.39
CA GLU A 38 3.19 -2.94 9.54
C GLU A 38 3.72 -2.93 8.11
N ALA A 39 3.42 -1.87 7.35
CA ALA A 39 3.88 -1.74 5.98
C ALA A 39 4.17 -0.29 5.63
N VAL A 40 5.11 -0.06 4.69
CA VAL A 40 5.38 1.29 4.18
C VAL A 40 4.20 1.76 3.35
N VAL A 41 3.74 0.94 2.40
CA VAL A 41 2.54 1.17 1.61
C VAL A 41 1.53 0.07 1.91
N LYS A 42 0.34 0.44 2.41
CA LYS A 42 -0.77 -0.49 2.64
C LYS A 42 -2.04 -0.05 1.92
N VAL A 43 -2.60 -0.92 1.10
CA VAL A 43 -3.96 -0.81 0.56
C VAL A 43 -4.77 -1.97 1.14
N ASN A 44 -5.91 -1.69 1.79
CA ASN A 44 -6.72 -2.71 2.45
C ASN A 44 -8.22 -2.50 2.23
N MET A 45 -8.89 -3.45 1.58
CA MET A 45 -10.33 -3.45 1.32
C MET A 45 -11.13 -4.34 2.29
N HIS A 46 -10.49 -5.11 3.17
CA HIS A 46 -11.16 -5.98 4.15
C HIS A 46 -11.45 -5.29 5.50
N TYR A 47 -11.75 -3.99 5.51
CA TYR A 47 -11.96 -3.27 6.78
C TYR A 47 -13.37 -3.47 7.36
N THR A 48 -13.67 -4.64 7.93
CA THR A 48 -15.04 -4.92 8.42
C THR A 48 -15.41 -4.10 9.67
N LEU A 49 -16.64 -3.61 9.70
CA LEU A 49 -17.36 -3.23 10.92
C LEU A 49 -18.49 -4.24 11.09
N ASP A 50 -18.72 -4.74 12.30
CA ASP A 50 -19.82 -5.66 12.58
C ASP A 50 -21.17 -5.04 12.18
N GLY A 51 -22.03 -5.82 11.52
CA GLY A 51 -23.44 -5.44 11.27
C GLY A 51 -23.79 -4.80 9.92
N GLU A 52 -22.91 -4.84 8.92
CA GLU A 52 -23.20 -4.27 7.58
C GLU A 52 -24.18 -5.17 6.79
N LYS A 53 -25.35 -4.62 6.40
CA LYS A 53 -26.47 -5.33 5.73
C LYS A 53 -26.43 -5.30 4.19
N GLN A 54 -25.44 -4.64 3.59
CA GLN A 54 -25.34 -4.46 2.12
C GLN A 54 -23.90 -4.58 1.64
N VAL A 55 -23.72 -5.15 0.43
CA VAL A 55 -22.42 -5.31 -0.24
C VAL A 55 -22.35 -4.32 -1.41
N LEU A 56 -21.51 -3.31 -1.25
CA LEU A 56 -21.15 -2.25 -2.19
C LEU A 56 -19.62 -2.24 -2.33
N ILE A 57 -19.09 -3.03 -3.28
CA ILE A 57 -17.64 -3.17 -3.43
C ILE A 57 -17.04 -1.84 -3.95
N PRO A 58 -16.12 -1.20 -3.19
CA PRO A 58 -15.49 0.04 -3.61
C PRO A 58 -14.45 -0.22 -4.71
N ALA A 59 -14.23 0.76 -5.59
CA ALA A 59 -13.12 0.72 -6.54
C ALA A 59 -11.92 1.50 -5.98
N ILE A 60 -10.70 0.95 -6.13
CA ILE A 60 -9.45 1.67 -5.83
C ILE A 60 -8.61 1.71 -7.09
N ARG A 61 -8.30 2.92 -7.59
CA ARG A 61 -7.52 3.06 -8.81
C ARG A 61 -6.57 4.26 -8.88
N ASN A 62 -5.59 4.19 -9.77
CA ASN A 62 -4.62 5.26 -10.05
C ASN A 62 -3.94 5.81 -8.78
N ILE A 63 -3.07 4.99 -8.19
CA ILE A 63 -2.25 5.35 -7.04
C ILE A 63 -0.80 5.49 -7.49
N GLN A 64 -0.19 6.65 -7.20
CA GLN A 64 1.20 6.96 -7.52
C GLN A 64 2.00 7.16 -6.23
N VAL A 65 3.07 6.38 -6.05
CA VAL A 65 4.00 6.51 -4.93
C VAL A 65 5.40 6.75 -5.50
N GLU A 66 5.96 7.93 -5.27
CA GLU A 66 7.27 8.30 -5.82
C GLU A 66 8.22 8.84 -4.76
N ASN A 67 9.49 8.45 -4.86
CA ASN A 67 10.56 8.98 -4.01
C ASN A 67 10.22 8.85 -2.51
N VAL A 68 9.88 7.62 -2.11
CA VAL A 68 9.60 7.27 -0.72
C VAL A 68 10.73 6.42 -0.16
N TRP A 69 11.23 6.80 1.00
CA TRP A 69 12.27 6.10 1.73
C TRP A 69 11.79 5.68 3.13
N ALA A 70 12.03 4.42 3.49
CA ALA A 70 11.76 3.88 4.82
C ALA A 70 12.97 3.08 5.33
N THR A 71 13.27 3.18 6.63
CA THR A 71 14.46 2.52 7.21
C THR A 71 14.20 1.22 7.97
N LYS A 72 12.96 0.99 8.41
CA LYS A 72 12.54 -0.26 9.05
C LYS A 72 11.05 -0.52 8.88
N SER A 73 10.67 -1.74 8.50
CA SER A 73 9.27 -2.13 8.33
C SER A 73 9.10 -3.65 8.37
N PRO A 74 8.01 -4.21 8.93
CA PRO A 74 7.71 -5.61 8.71
C PRO A 74 7.48 -5.96 7.24
N CYS A 75 6.84 -5.06 6.48
CA CYS A 75 6.52 -5.27 5.06
C CYS A 75 6.79 -4.01 4.21
N GLY A 76 7.30 -4.17 2.98
CA GLY A 76 7.49 -3.04 2.07
C GLY A 76 6.14 -2.54 1.52
N ILE A 77 5.49 -3.38 0.74
CA ILE A 77 4.22 -3.10 0.06
C ILE A 77 3.24 -4.20 0.44
N MET A 78 2.04 -3.81 0.88
CA MET A 78 0.97 -4.73 1.18
C MET A 78 -0.33 -4.29 0.49
N VAL A 79 -0.82 -5.11 -0.43
CA VAL A 79 -2.13 -4.93 -1.05
C VAL A 79 -3.02 -6.09 -0.62
N LEU A 80 -4.16 -5.74 -0.04
CA LEU A 80 -5.25 -6.64 0.34
C LEU A 80 -6.50 -6.08 -0.34
N GLU A 81 -6.75 -6.55 -1.56
CA GLU A 81 -7.96 -6.27 -2.33
C GLU A 81 -9.20 -6.96 -1.73
N TYR A 82 -10.34 -6.88 -2.40
CA TYR A 82 -11.54 -7.58 -1.94
C TYR A 82 -11.58 -9.03 -2.45
N ASP A 83 -11.45 -9.22 -3.76
CA ASP A 83 -11.30 -10.50 -4.45
C ASP A 83 -10.63 -10.28 -5.83
N GLU A 84 -10.37 -11.35 -6.58
CA GLU A 84 -9.75 -11.27 -7.91
C GLU A 84 -10.59 -10.49 -8.95
N ALA A 85 -11.93 -10.47 -8.81
CA ALA A 85 -12.82 -9.74 -9.71
C ALA A 85 -12.84 -8.22 -9.40
N HIS A 86 -12.42 -7.83 -8.21
CA HIS A 86 -12.35 -6.44 -7.73
C HIS A 86 -10.92 -6.06 -7.35
N PRO A 87 -9.96 -6.08 -8.30
CA PRO A 87 -8.56 -5.79 -8.04
C PRO A 87 -8.34 -4.31 -7.73
N VAL A 88 -7.20 -4.00 -7.09
CA VAL A 88 -6.67 -2.63 -7.11
C VAL A 88 -6.11 -2.34 -8.50
N GLU A 89 -6.49 -1.22 -9.12
CA GLU A 89 -6.10 -0.88 -10.49
C GLU A 89 -5.07 0.27 -10.56
N GLY A 90 -3.97 0.11 -11.28
CA GLY A 90 -3.03 1.20 -11.55
C GLY A 90 -2.27 1.67 -10.30
N LEU A 91 -1.67 0.73 -9.55
CA LEU A 91 -0.68 1.05 -8.52
C LEU A 91 0.71 1.19 -9.17
N HIS A 92 1.26 2.39 -9.13
CA HIS A 92 2.60 2.68 -9.65
C HIS A 92 3.50 3.21 -8.53
N ILE A 93 4.57 2.47 -8.27
CA ILE A 93 5.57 2.80 -7.26
C ILE A 93 6.90 3.01 -7.96
N ARG A 94 7.50 4.19 -7.79
CA ARG A 94 8.75 4.54 -8.48
C ARG A 94 9.78 5.23 -7.61
N LYS A 95 11.05 4.93 -7.86
CA LYS A 95 12.20 5.53 -7.14
C LYS A 95 12.09 5.39 -5.62
N CYS A 96 11.57 4.26 -5.15
CA CYS A 96 11.35 4.02 -3.72
C CYS A 96 12.42 3.09 -3.15
N ARG A 97 12.78 3.30 -1.88
CA ARG A 97 13.75 2.47 -1.16
C ARG A 97 13.19 2.11 0.20
N PHE A 98 12.97 0.82 0.44
CA PHE A 98 12.50 0.29 1.71
C PHE A 98 13.60 -0.59 2.30
N ASP A 99 14.32 -0.06 3.28
CA ASP A 99 15.37 -0.77 4.01
C ASP A 99 14.80 -1.40 5.31
N GLY A 100 15.51 -2.38 5.86
CA GLY A 100 15.12 -3.04 7.10
C GLY A 100 13.74 -3.72 7.01
N VAL A 101 13.40 -4.25 5.83
CA VAL A 101 12.14 -4.96 5.58
C VAL A 101 12.26 -6.42 6.03
N GLU A 102 11.38 -6.89 6.91
CA GLU A 102 11.50 -8.23 7.51
C GLU A 102 10.89 -9.34 6.63
N LYS A 103 9.70 -9.10 6.06
CA LYS A 103 8.88 -10.13 5.39
C LYS A 103 8.74 -9.93 3.87
N GLY A 104 9.51 -9.01 3.29
CA GLY A 104 9.39 -8.65 1.87
C GLY A 104 8.13 -7.82 1.56
N HIS A 105 7.40 -8.18 0.51
CA HIS A 105 6.16 -7.53 0.09
C HIS A 105 5.09 -8.58 -0.23
N ARG A 106 3.82 -8.18 -0.13
CA ARG A 106 2.66 -8.99 -0.47
C ARG A 106 1.75 -8.19 -1.39
N ILE A 107 1.68 -8.58 -2.65
CA ILE A 107 0.93 -7.85 -3.68
C ILE A 107 0.00 -8.85 -4.36
N GLU A 108 -1.24 -8.89 -3.91
CA GLU A 108 -2.28 -9.76 -4.46
C GLU A 108 -3.15 -8.96 -5.44
N HIS A 109 -3.59 -9.64 -6.51
CA HIS A 109 -4.54 -9.17 -7.51
C HIS A 109 -4.52 -7.65 -7.81
N VAL A 110 -3.37 -7.13 -8.24
CA VAL A 110 -3.23 -5.74 -8.74
C VAL A 110 -3.16 -5.74 -10.26
N LYS A 111 -4.11 -5.04 -10.90
CA LYS A 111 -4.12 -4.84 -12.34
C LYS A 111 -3.32 -3.58 -12.70
N GLY A 112 -2.38 -3.70 -13.64
CA GLY A 112 -1.54 -2.57 -14.04
C GLY A 112 -0.52 -2.13 -12.98
N LEU A 113 -0.05 -3.05 -12.13
CA LEU A 113 1.05 -2.81 -11.20
C LEU A 113 2.32 -2.40 -11.98
N ARG A 114 2.95 -1.29 -11.55
CA ARG A 114 4.25 -0.86 -12.06
C ARG A 114 5.21 -0.59 -10.91
N LEU A 115 6.35 -1.27 -10.91
CA LEU A 115 7.44 -1.05 -9.96
C LEU A 115 8.67 -0.56 -10.75
N GLU A 116 9.00 0.73 -10.66
CA GLU A 116 10.14 1.32 -11.38
C GLU A 116 11.22 1.76 -10.39
N LYS A 117 12.41 1.15 -10.43
CA LYS A 117 13.52 1.52 -9.51
C LYS A 117 13.10 1.46 -8.04
N VAL A 118 12.29 0.46 -7.69
CA VAL A 118 11.90 0.17 -6.30
C VAL A 118 12.89 -0.83 -5.72
N ARG A 119 13.46 -0.53 -4.56
CA ARG A 119 14.39 -1.43 -3.85
C ARG A 119 13.84 -1.81 -2.49
N ILE A 120 13.91 -3.10 -2.17
CA ILE A 120 13.61 -3.66 -0.85
C ILE A 120 14.89 -4.34 -0.35
N ASN A 121 15.45 -3.85 0.76
CA ASN A 121 16.74 -4.30 1.30
C ASN A 121 17.86 -4.34 0.23
N GLY A 122 17.96 -3.29 -0.58
CA GLY A 122 18.96 -3.19 -1.66
C GLY A 122 18.64 -3.99 -2.93
N VAL A 123 17.71 -4.96 -2.87
CA VAL A 123 17.30 -5.79 -4.02
C VAL A 123 16.17 -5.11 -4.78
N ALA A 124 16.19 -5.18 -6.12
CA ALA A 124 15.09 -4.67 -6.93
C ALA A 124 13.78 -5.44 -6.61
N ALA A 125 12.72 -4.70 -6.28
CA ALA A 125 11.42 -5.29 -6.03
C ALA A 125 10.84 -5.87 -7.33
N LYS A 126 10.29 -7.07 -7.24
CA LYS A 126 9.59 -7.76 -8.32
C LYS A 126 8.14 -8.00 -7.90
N ARG A 127 7.34 -8.55 -8.80
CA ARG A 127 6.02 -9.10 -8.43
C ARG A 127 6.20 -10.48 -7.84
#